data_AF-A0A831WTQ3-F1
#
_entry.id   AF-A0A831WTQ3-F1
#
_cell.length_a   1.000
_cell.length_b   1.000
_cell.length_c   1.000
_cell.angle_alpha   90.00
_cell.angle_beta   90.00
_cell.angle_gamma   90.00
#
_symmetry.space_group_name_H-M   'P 1'
#
loop_
_entity.id
_entity.type
_entity.pdbx_description
1 polymer ?
#
loop_
_entity_poly.entity_id
_entity_poly.type
_entity_poly.pdbx_seq_one_letter_code
_entity_poly.pdbx_strand_id
1 'polypeptide(L)'
;MKNYIKIYFFISIFLACLSFNLYSSGHGGVSGVQQRISIDARFMSLADAYDAISYDSSSTYFNSGGLVNIANPVLFVSYMPVWDNLTHIFFLGTGFRTEYLPVGIGIVNMGSTGIKVRSDSPEVDSLMDYKDISLFVSSAY
;
A
#
# COMPACT_ATOMS: atom_id res chain seq x y z
N MET A 1 -20.75 -8.50 19.40
CA MET A 1 -20.55 -8.74 17.95
C MET A 1 -21.24 -7.72 17.03
N LYS A 2 -22.56 -7.45 17.14
CA LYS A 2 -23.28 -6.55 16.21
C LYS A 2 -22.76 -5.10 16.12
N ASN A 3 -22.19 -4.55 17.19
CA ASN A 3 -21.68 -3.17 17.19
C ASN A 3 -20.32 -3.02 16.48
N TYR A 4 -19.47 -4.05 16.50
CA TYR A 4 -18.16 -3.99 15.85
C TYR A 4 -18.29 -3.96 14.33
N ILE A 5 -19.24 -4.72 13.76
CA ILE A 5 -19.51 -4.75 12.31
C ILE A 5 -19.91 -3.35 11.82
N LYS A 6 -20.74 -2.62 12.58
CA LYS A 6 -21.11 -1.23 12.24
C LYS A 6 -19.91 -0.30 12.26
N ILE A 7 -19.01 -0.45 13.23
CA ILE A 7 -17.78 0.34 13.34
C ILE A 7 -16.84 0.06 12.16
N TYR A 8 -16.60 -1.21 11.83
CA TYR A 8 -15.75 -1.58 10.68
C TYR A 8 -16.33 -1.12 9.34
N PHE A 9 -17.65 -1.20 9.18
CA PHE A 9 -18.33 -0.68 7.99
C PHE A 9 -18.17 0.85 7.87
N PHE A 10 -18.35 1.58 8.97
CA PHE A 10 -18.16 3.03 9.00
C PHE A 10 -16.71 3.43 8.69
N ILE A 11 -15.74 2.72 9.27
CA ILE A 11 -14.31 2.93 9.01
C ILE A 11 -13.99 2.65 7.54
N SER A 12 -14.56 1.59 6.96
CA SER A 12 -14.35 1.24 5.54
C SER A 12 -14.89 2.29 4.59
N ILE A 13 -16.10 2.81 4.86
CA ILE A 13 -16.68 3.92 4.08
C ILE A 13 -15.85 5.19 4.24
N PHE A 14 -15.42 5.49 5.47
CA PHE A 14 -14.60 6.67 5.73
C PHE A 14 -13.25 6.62 5.01
N LEU A 15 -12.58 5.46 5.00
CA LEU A 15 -11.36 5.20 4.22
C LEU A 15 -11.61 5.33 2.71
N ALA A 16 -12.72 4.80 2.21
CA ALA A 16 -13.10 4.94 0.80
C ALA A 16 -13.36 6.42 0.42
N CYS A 17 -13.99 7.20 1.28
CA CYS A 17 -14.21 8.63 1.07
C CYS A 17 -12.91 9.45 1.12
N LEU A 18 -11.94 9.08 1.96
CA LEU A 18 -10.62 9.69 1.97
C LEU A 18 -9.87 9.45 0.65
N SER A 19 -10.04 8.29 0.01
CA SER A 19 -9.43 8.01 -1.30
C SER A 19 -10.02 8.84 -2.45
N PHE A 20 -11.28 9.30 -2.37
CA PHE A 20 -11.88 10.13 -3.44
C PHE A 20 -11.29 11.55 -3.51
N ASN A 21 -10.75 12.11 -2.42
CA ASN A 21 -10.14 13.44 -2.45
C ASN A 21 -8.68 13.44 -2.96
N LEU A 22 -8.09 12.27 -3.20
CA LEU A 22 -6.74 12.13 -3.75
C LEU A 22 -6.73 11.92 -5.28
N TYR A 23 -7.90 11.77 -5.91
CA TYR A 23 -8.06 11.50 -7.34
C TYR A 23 -8.81 12.64 -8.04
N SER A 24 -8.08 13.68 -8.44
CA SER A 24 -8.55 14.65 -9.44
C SER A 24 -7.50 14.96 -10.52
N SER A 25 -6.28 14.38 -10.45
CA SER A 25 -5.22 14.69 -11.43
C SER A 25 -4.34 13.50 -11.87
N GLY A 26 -4.58 12.28 -11.41
CA GLY A 26 -3.77 11.11 -11.79
C GLY A 26 -4.38 10.32 -12.94
N HIS A 27 -3.60 10.06 -13.99
CA HIS A 27 -3.94 9.02 -14.98
C HIS A 27 -4.04 7.67 -14.25
N GLY A 28 -5.11 6.92 -14.48
CA GLY A 28 -5.25 5.56 -13.95
C GLY A 28 -4.10 4.68 -14.44
N GLY A 29 -3.11 4.49 -13.57
CA GLY A 29 -1.94 3.66 -13.85
C GLY A 29 -2.29 2.18 -13.77
N VAL A 30 -1.72 1.38 -14.67
CA VAL A 30 -1.71 -0.08 -14.54
C VAL A 30 -0.87 -0.43 -13.30
N SER A 31 -1.40 -1.26 -12.41
CA SER A 31 -0.78 -1.79 -11.17
C SER A 31 0.51 -2.61 -11.43
N GLY A 32 1.51 -2.04 -12.12
CA GLY A 32 2.64 -2.80 -12.67
C GLY A 32 4.02 -2.46 -12.11
N VAL A 33 4.20 -1.26 -11.54
CA VAL A 33 5.52 -0.78 -11.05
C VAL A 33 5.56 -0.75 -9.52
N GLN A 34 4.50 -0.27 -8.86
CA GLN A 34 4.41 -0.25 -7.40
C GLN A 34 4.42 -1.66 -6.78
N GLN A 35 3.89 -2.68 -7.48
CA GLN A 35 3.95 -4.08 -7.03
C GLN A 35 5.35 -4.70 -7.12
N ARG A 36 6.29 -4.07 -7.83
CA ARG A 36 7.67 -4.57 -7.97
C ARG A 36 8.60 -4.09 -6.87
N ILE A 37 8.14 -3.17 -6.01
CA ILE A 37 8.95 -2.61 -4.94
C ILE A 37 8.25 -2.91 -3.62
N SER A 38 8.95 -3.61 -2.73
CA SER A 38 8.44 -3.96 -1.41
C SER A 38 7.97 -2.75 -0.59
N ILE A 39 6.94 -2.96 0.21
CA ILE A 39 6.25 -1.92 1.00
C ILE A 39 6.86 -1.64 2.39
N ASP A 40 7.94 -2.33 2.76
CA ASP A 40 8.64 -2.20 4.04
C ASP A 40 10.06 -2.79 3.95
N ALA A 41 10.97 -2.31 4.79
CA ALA A 41 12.36 -2.77 4.82
C ALA A 41 12.50 -4.24 5.21
N ARG A 42 11.61 -4.77 6.06
CA ARG A 42 11.55 -6.20 6.41
C ARG A 42 11.28 -7.05 5.16
N PHE A 43 10.48 -6.54 4.23
CA PHE A 43 10.16 -7.26 2.99
C PHE A 43 11.31 -7.25 2.00
N MET A 44 11.94 -6.08 1.84
CA MET A 44 13.12 -5.93 1.00
C MET A 44 14.29 -6.81 1.45
N SER A 45 14.48 -6.98 2.76
CA SER A 45 15.60 -7.77 3.30
C SER A 45 15.49 -9.27 3.01
N LEU A 46 14.29 -9.78 2.69
CA LEU A 46 14.08 -11.18 2.31
C LEU A 46 13.98 -11.39 0.79
N ALA A 47 14.46 -10.44 -0.01
CA ALA A 47 14.53 -10.54 -1.48
C ALA A 47 13.20 -10.97 -2.12
N ASP A 48 12.09 -10.38 -1.66
CA ASP A 48 10.73 -10.64 -2.15
C ASP A 48 10.24 -12.10 -1.99
N ALA A 49 10.88 -12.90 -1.12
CA ALA A 49 10.40 -14.25 -0.76
C ALA A 49 9.04 -14.25 -0.02
N TYR A 50 8.44 -13.06 0.18
CA TYR A 50 7.24 -12.84 0.98
C TYR A 50 5.97 -13.43 0.43
N ASP A 51 5.91 -13.71 -0.86
CA ASP A 51 4.80 -14.48 -1.45
C ASP A 51 4.64 -15.84 -0.72
N ALA A 52 5.72 -16.45 -0.23
CA ALA A 52 5.66 -17.72 0.49
C ALA A 52 5.49 -17.60 2.02
N ILE A 53 5.76 -16.43 2.62
CA ILE A 53 5.90 -16.29 4.09
C ILE A 53 5.07 -15.17 4.70
N SER A 54 4.24 -14.45 3.93
CA SER A 54 3.36 -13.43 4.51
C SER A 54 2.25 -14.08 5.34
N TYR A 55 2.18 -13.75 6.63
CA TYR A 55 1.12 -14.21 7.56
C TYR A 55 0.53 -13.06 8.41
N ASP A 56 0.74 -11.81 7.99
CA ASP A 56 0.17 -10.61 8.60
C ASP A 56 -0.60 -9.76 7.57
N SER A 57 -1.04 -8.55 7.92
CA SER A 57 -1.85 -7.70 7.04
C SER A 57 -1.15 -7.23 5.76
N SER A 58 0.18 -7.38 5.67
CA SER A 58 0.92 -7.20 4.41
C SER A 58 0.61 -8.26 3.36
N SER A 59 0.02 -9.40 3.75
CA SER A 59 -0.47 -10.44 2.84
C SER A 59 -1.51 -9.88 1.85
N THR A 60 -2.21 -8.79 2.19
CA THR A 60 -3.09 -8.06 1.26
C THR A 60 -2.35 -7.56 0.02
N TYR A 61 -1.06 -7.25 0.15
CA TYR A 61 -0.24 -6.71 -0.92
C TYR A 61 0.58 -7.80 -1.63
N PHE A 62 1.16 -8.75 -0.88
CA PHE A 62 2.07 -9.77 -1.44
C PHE A 62 1.36 -11.06 -1.87
N ASN A 63 0.56 -11.66 -0.98
CA ASN A 63 -0.11 -12.94 -1.22
C ASN A 63 -1.40 -13.04 -0.40
N SER A 64 -2.56 -12.96 -1.05
CA SER A 64 -3.83 -13.03 -0.34
C SER A 64 -4.02 -14.35 0.42
N GLY A 65 -3.40 -15.45 -0.03
CA GLY A 65 -3.41 -16.74 0.66
C GLY A 65 -2.86 -16.67 2.09
N GLY A 66 -1.90 -15.78 2.36
CA GLY A 66 -1.37 -15.53 3.69
C GLY A 66 -2.40 -15.03 4.71
N LEU A 67 -3.50 -14.43 4.23
CA LEU A 67 -4.56 -13.89 5.09
C LEU A 67 -5.27 -14.99 5.91
N VAL A 68 -5.23 -16.26 5.50
CA VAL A 68 -5.85 -17.37 6.27
C VAL A 68 -5.17 -17.58 7.63
N ASN A 69 -3.90 -17.15 7.75
CA ASN A 69 -3.10 -17.30 8.96
C ASN A 69 -3.31 -16.15 9.96
N ILE A 70 -4.09 -15.13 9.60
CA ILE A 70 -4.40 -14.00 10.48
C ILE A 70 -5.44 -14.44 11.51
N ALA A 71 -5.01 -14.60 12.76
CA ALA A 71 -5.88 -14.98 13.87
C ALA A 71 -6.69 -13.81 14.44
N ASN A 72 -6.12 -12.59 14.45
CA ASN A 72 -6.74 -11.38 15.01
C ASN A 72 -6.60 -10.23 14.02
N PRO A 73 -7.49 -9.21 14.04
CA PRO A 73 -7.30 -8.01 13.25
C PRO A 73 -5.95 -7.34 13.57
N VAL A 74 -5.07 -7.21 12.58
CA VAL A 74 -3.75 -6.56 12.74
C VAL A 74 -3.64 -5.38 11.80
N LEU A 75 -3.36 -4.20 12.37
CA LEU A 75 -2.97 -3.02 11.61
C LEU A 75 -1.46 -3.06 11.35
N PHE A 76 -1.05 -2.94 10.10
CA PHE A 76 0.34 -2.81 9.70
C PHE A 76 0.54 -1.44 9.05
N VAL A 77 1.52 -0.72 9.56
CA VAL A 77 1.90 0.62 9.09
C VAL A 77 3.39 0.60 8.81
N SER A 78 3.77 1.01 7.61
CA SER A 78 5.16 1.12 7.19
C SER A 78 5.40 2.46 6.50
N TYR A 79 6.57 3.03 6.76
CA TYR A 79 7.11 4.14 6.01
C TYR A 79 8.58 3.85 5.74
N MET A 80 8.96 3.86 4.46
CA MET A 80 10.30 3.56 4.01
C MET A 80 10.78 4.64 3.04
N PRO A 81 11.79 5.43 3.42
CA PRO A 81 12.50 6.26 2.47
C PRO A 81 13.46 5.40 1.64
N VAL A 82 13.57 5.71 0.35
CA VAL A 82 14.42 5.02 -0.62
C VAL A 82 15.18 6.08 -1.45
N TRP A 83 16.35 5.72 -1.97
CA TRP A 83 17.17 6.59 -2.85
C TRP A 83 17.49 7.95 -2.21
N ASP A 84 18.22 7.94 -1.09
CA ASP A 84 18.62 9.14 -0.34
C ASP A 84 17.45 10.05 0.07
N ASN A 85 16.33 9.45 0.47
CA ASN A 85 15.07 10.13 0.85
C ASN A 85 14.37 10.88 -0.30
N LEU A 86 14.79 10.68 -1.55
CA LEU A 86 14.10 11.28 -2.71
C LEU A 86 12.78 10.57 -3.01
N THR A 87 12.68 9.29 -2.68
CA THR A 87 11.46 8.48 -2.84
C THR A 87 10.98 7.99 -1.47
N HIS A 88 9.67 7.97 -1.26
CA HIS A 88 9.06 7.35 -0.10
C HIS A 88 8.04 6.29 -0.52
N ILE A 89 7.93 5.26 0.29
CA ILE A 89 6.90 4.24 0.20
C ILE A 89 6.22 4.18 1.55
N PHE A 90 4.92 4.43 1.56
CA PHE A 90 4.07 4.31 2.72
C PHE A 90 3.06 3.20 2.49
N PHE A 91 2.89 2.34 3.48
CA PHE A 91 1.83 1.36 3.50
C PHE A 91 1.02 1.44 4.78
N LEU A 92 -0.29 1.34 4.62
CA LEU A 92 -1.24 1.18 5.71
C LEU A 92 -2.20 0.07 5.33
N GLY A 93 -2.22 -1.01 6.08
CA GLY A 93 -3.12 -2.12 5.80
C GLY A 93 -3.61 -2.82 7.04
N THR A 94 -4.76 -3.46 6.91
CA THR A 94 -5.36 -4.32 7.92
C THR A 94 -5.84 -5.61 7.30
N GLY A 95 -5.71 -6.69 8.05
CA GLY A 95 -6.25 -7.99 7.70
C GLY A 95 -7.10 -8.49 8.85
N PHE A 96 -8.27 -9.01 8.54
CA PHE A 96 -9.21 -9.55 9.54
C PHE A 96 -9.95 -10.75 8.98
N ARG A 97 -10.40 -11.63 9.88
CA ARG A 97 -11.15 -12.82 9.52
C ARG A 97 -12.64 -12.60 9.73
N THR A 98 -13.44 -12.86 8.70
CA THR A 98 -14.90 -12.97 8.82
C THR A 98 -15.29 -14.43 9.06
N GLU A 99 -16.57 -14.69 9.33
CA GLU A 99 -17.10 -16.06 9.45
C GLU A 99 -16.95 -16.88 8.16
N TYR A 100 -16.83 -16.21 7.00
CA TYR A 100 -16.82 -16.86 5.69
C TYR A 100 -15.44 -16.89 5.04
N LEU A 101 -14.67 -15.80 5.18
CA LEU A 101 -13.37 -15.65 4.54
C LEU A 101 -12.50 -14.59 5.24
N PRO A 102 -11.17 -14.74 5.21
CA PRO A 102 -10.25 -13.67 5.56
C PRO A 102 -10.27 -12.55 4.51
N VAL A 103 -10.25 -11.31 4.98
CA VAL A 103 -10.26 -10.09 4.16
C VAL A 103 -9.07 -9.21 4.55
N GLY A 104 -8.39 -8.70 3.53
CA GLY A 104 -7.33 -7.72 3.64
C GLY A 104 -7.71 -6.43 2.93
N ILE A 105 -7.42 -5.28 3.55
CA ILE A 105 -7.56 -3.96 2.95
C ILE A 105 -6.27 -3.19 3.21
N GLY A 106 -5.66 -2.60 2.19
CA GLY A 106 -4.44 -1.83 2.34
C GLY A 106 -4.30 -0.71 1.32
N ILE A 107 -3.55 0.32 1.68
CA ILE A 107 -3.23 1.45 0.81
C ILE A 107 -1.71 1.53 0.74
N VAL A 108 -1.17 1.58 -0.48
CA VAL A 108 0.21 1.99 -0.76
C VAL A 108 0.18 3.41 -1.28
N ASN A 109 1.06 4.26 -0.77
CA ASN A 109 1.39 5.55 -1.36
C ASN A 109 2.88 5.57 -1.64
N MET A 110 3.25 5.66 -2.91
CA MET A 110 4.62 5.82 -3.36
C MET A 110 4.76 7.20 -3.99
N GLY A 111 5.77 7.94 -3.60
CA GLY A 111 6.04 9.22 -4.22
C GLY A 111 7.52 9.56 -4.24
N SER A 112 7.92 10.36 -5.21
CA SER A 112 9.24 10.95 -5.26
C SER A 112 9.13 12.44 -5.47
N THR A 113 9.94 13.19 -4.75
CA THR A 113 9.91 14.66 -4.77
C THR A 113 11.30 15.22 -5.00
N GLY A 114 11.37 16.33 -5.74
CA GLY A 114 12.64 17.01 -5.95
C GLY A 114 13.61 16.31 -6.91
N ILE A 115 13.09 15.45 -7.81
CA ILE A 115 13.92 14.87 -8.87
C ILE A 115 14.30 16.00 -9.85
N LYS A 116 15.60 16.25 -9.99
CA LYS A 116 16.12 17.21 -10.96
C LYS A 116 16.02 16.60 -12.36
N VAL A 117 15.22 17.20 -13.23
CA VAL A 117 15.17 16.79 -14.64
C VAL A 117 16.47 17.24 -15.30
N ARG A 118 17.13 16.31 -16.01
CA ARG A 118 18.32 16.63 -16.78
C ARG A 118 17.91 17.54 -17.95
N SER A 119 18.33 18.80 -17.91
CA SER A 119 18.26 19.73 -19.02
C SER A 119 19.59 19.72 -19.76
N ASP A 120 19.55 19.86 -21.09
CA ASP A 120 20.75 20.12 -21.90
C ASP A 120 21.22 21.59 -21.75
N SER A 121 20.42 22.42 -21.07
CA SER A 121 20.79 23.76 -20.62
C SER A 121 21.38 23.71 -19.20
N PRO A 122 22.38 24.56 -18.85
CA PRO A 122 22.97 24.60 -17.49
C PRO A 122 21.99 25.03 -16.39
N GLU A 123 20.79 25.47 -16.73
CA GLU A 123 19.72 25.82 -15.80
C GLU A 123 18.81 24.60 -15.56
N VAL A 124 18.62 24.23 -14.29
CA VAL A 124 17.70 23.15 -13.89
C VAL A 124 16.27 23.69 -14.01
N ASP A 125 15.67 23.50 -15.18
CA ASP A 125 14.40 24.16 -15.54
C ASP A 125 13.14 23.60 -14.85
N SER A 126 13.20 22.45 -14.17
CA SER A 126 12.05 21.95 -13.39
C SER A 126 12.40 20.84 -12.40
N LEU A 127 11.65 20.80 -11.30
CA LEU A 127 11.58 19.65 -10.39
C LEU A 127 10.43 18.75 -10.84
N MET A 128 10.70 17.46 -10.97
CA MET A 128 9.67 16.46 -11.20
C MET A 128 9.25 15.86 -9.86
N ASP A 129 7.96 15.99 -9.57
CA ASP A 129 7.31 15.28 -8.47
C ASP A 129 6.44 14.17 -9.06
N TYR A 130 6.53 12.99 -8.47
CA TYR A 130 5.72 11.83 -8.82
C TYR A 130 5.01 11.33 -7.56
N LYS A 131 3.74 10.99 -7.70
CA LYS A 131 2.96 10.38 -6.64
C LYS A 131 1.99 9.39 -7.24
N ASP A 132 1.90 8.23 -6.62
CA ASP A 132 0.99 7.17 -7.01
C ASP A 132 0.44 6.49 -5.75
N ILE A 133 -0.87 6.24 -5.73
CA ILE A 133 -1.59 5.69 -4.59
C ILE A 133 -2.43 4.52 -5.09
N SER A 134 -2.27 3.37 -4.44
CA SER A 134 -3.02 2.16 -4.79
C SER A 134 -3.78 1.63 -3.58
N LEU A 135 -5.05 1.28 -3.80
CA LEU A 135 -5.89 0.57 -2.84
C LEU A 135 -5.91 -0.92 -3.20
N PHE A 136 -5.64 -1.75 -2.21
CA PHE A 136 -5.65 -3.20 -2.28
C PHE A 136 -6.80 -3.73 -1.44
N VAL A 137 -7.63 -4.56 -2.06
CA VAL A 137 -8.67 -5.33 -1.37
C VAL A 137 -8.50 -6.78 -1.80
N SER A 138 -8.29 -7.65 -0.82
CA SER A 138 -7.94 -9.04 -1.07
C SER A 138 -8.71 -9.97 -0.15
N SER A 139 -8.92 -11.19 -0.63
CA SER A 139 -9.47 -12.28 0.16
C SER A 139 -8.84 -13.60 -0.24
N ALA A 140 -8.92 -14.59 0.63
CA ALA A 140 -8.51 -15.96 0.35
C ALA A 140 -9.61 -16.95 0.73
N TYR A 141 -9.62 -18.09 0.05
CA TYR A 141 -10.51 -19.23 0.29
C TYR A 141 -9.71 -20.42 0.80
#